data_AF-A0A961IGE9-F1
#
_entry.id   AF-A0A961IGE9-F1
#
_cell.length_a   1.000
_cell.length_b   1.000
_cell.length_c   1.000
_cell.angle_alpha   90.00
_cell.angle_beta   90.00
_cell.angle_gamma   90.00
#
_symmetry.space_group_name_H-M   'P 1'
#
loop_
_entity.id
_entity.type
_entity.pdbx_description
1 polymer ?
#
loop_
_entity_poly.entity_id
_entity_poly.type
_entity_poly.pdbx_seq_one_letter_code
_entity_poly.pdbx_strand_id
1 'polypeptide(L)' 'MDYLRFITAGSVDDGKSTLIGRLLYDSEAVQVDLLDAIRRAGQQKGDERVNLALLTDGL' A
#
# COMPACT_ATOMS: atom_id res chain seq x y z
N MET A 1 -4.79 17.84 19.74
CA MET A 1 -5.00 16.92 18.62
C MET A 1 -4.15 15.71 18.95
N ASP A 2 -4.79 14.60 19.31
CA ASP A 2 -4.06 13.42 19.76
C ASP A 2 -3.70 12.58 18.53
N TYR A 3 -2.42 12.24 18.41
CA TYR A 3 -1.91 11.44 17.30
C TYR A 3 -1.83 9.98 17.73
N LEU A 4 -2.31 9.09 16.86
CA LEU A 4 -2.08 7.66 16.99
C LEU A 4 -0.74 7.31 16.32
N ARG A 5 0.19 6.79 17.10
CA ARG A 5 1.41 6.14 16.59
C ARG A 5 1.22 4.64 16.76
N PHE A 6 1.35 3.88 15.68
CA PHE A 6 1.24 2.43 15.72
C PHE A 6 2.25 1.81 14.78
N ILE A 7 2.47 0.51 14.96
CA ILE A 7 3.30 -0.32 14.10
C ILE A 7 2.53 -1.61 13.77
N THR A 8 2.82 -2.22 12.63
CA THR A 8 2.38 -3.58 12.31
C THR A 8 3.55 -4.55 12.49
N ALA A 9 3.33 -5.70 13.11
CA ALA A 9 4.33 -6.76 13.26
C ALA A 9 3.69 -8.14 13.00
N GLY A 10 4.48 -9.10 12.52
CA GLY A 10 4.01 -10.42 12.05
C GLY A 10 4.94 -11.02 11.00
N SER A 11 4.68 -12.26 10.60
CA SER A 11 5.40 -13.01 9.57
C SER A 11 5.35 -12.32 8.20
N VAL A 12 6.27 -12.65 7.30
CA VAL A 12 6.39 -12.04 5.96
C VAL A 12 5.05 -12.02 5.22
N ASP A 13 4.30 -13.12 5.28
CA ASP A 13 3.06 -13.32 4.52
C ASP A 13 1.79 -12.85 5.24
N ASP A 14 1.89 -12.24 6.42
CA ASP A 14 0.73 -11.79 7.20
C ASP A 14 0.07 -10.51 6.61
N GLY A 15 0.54 -10.01 5.46
CA GLY A 15 -0.09 -8.89 4.76
C GLY A 15 0.07 -7.52 5.43
N LYS A 16 1.06 -7.37 6.31
CA LYS A 16 1.36 -6.11 7.05
C LYS A 16 1.48 -4.89 6.12
N SER A 17 2.26 -5.03 5.05
CA SER A 17 2.48 -3.98 4.04
C SER A 17 1.19 -3.65 3.29
N THR A 18 0.40 -4.67 2.94
CA THR A 18 -0.93 -4.48 2.34
C THR A 18 -1.87 -3.71 3.26
N LEU A 19 -1.85 -3.99 4.57
CA LEU A 19 -2.68 -3.29 5.55
C LEU A 19 -2.28 -1.81 5.67
N ILE A 20 -0.99 -1.51 5.81
CA ILE A 20 -0.52 -0.11 5.85
C ILE A 20 -0.86 0.60 4.53
N GLY A 21 -0.59 -0.03 3.39
CA GLY A 21 -0.93 0.51 2.07
C GLY A 21 -2.43 0.79 1.92
N ARG A 22 -3.29 -0.06 2.50
CA ARG A 22 -4.74 0.15 2.52
C ARG A 22 -5.15 1.33 3.38
N LEU A 23 -4.57 1.48 4.58
CA LEU A 23 -4.83 2.63 5.44
C LEU A 23 -4.40 3.95 4.77
N LEU A 24 -3.25 3.96 4.10
CA LEU A 24 -2.80 5.13 3.34
C LEU A 24 -3.75 5.46 2.18
N TYR A 25 -4.23 4.44 1.47
CA TYR A 25 -5.20 4.60 0.39
C TYR A 25 -6.54 5.16 0.88
N ASP A 26 -7.14 4.53 1.90
CA ASP A 26 -8.47 4.88 2.42
C ASP A 26 -8.45 6.25 3.17
N SER A 27 -7.28 6.71 3.63
CA SER A 27 -7.11 8.03 4.25
C SER A 27 -6.80 9.16 3.26
N GLU A 28 -6.83 8.87 1.95
CA GLU A 28 -6.50 9.82 0.88
C GLU A 28 -5.08 10.39 0.99
N ALA A 29 -4.18 9.69 1.70
CA ALA A 29 -2.79 10.13 1.91
C ALA A 29 -1.86 9.77 0.73
N VAL A 30 -2.37 9.06 -0.28
CA VAL A 30 -1.62 8.62 -1.47
C VAL A 30 -1.91 9.55 -2.65
N GLN A 31 -0.87 10.08 -3.28
CA GLN A 31 -1.02 10.86 -4.52
C GLN A 31 -1.51 10.00 -5.68
N VAL A 32 -2.41 10.57 -6.49
CA VAL A 32 -3.02 9.91 -7.66
C VAL A 32 -1.96 9.42 -8.65
N ASP A 33 -0.91 10.21 -8.91
CA ASP A 33 0.17 9.82 -9.84
C ASP A 33 0.93 8.57 -9.36
N LEU A 34 1.16 8.46 -8.05
CA LEU A 34 1.79 7.28 -7.46
C LEU A 34 0.88 6.06 -7.58
N LEU A 35 -0.42 6.24 -7.33
CA LEU A 35 -1.41 5.18 -7.48
C LEU A 35 -1.49 4.66 -8.92
N ASP A 36 -1.42 5.57 -9.89
CA ASP A 36 -1.43 5.21 -11.32
C ASP A 36 -0.13 4.53 -11.75
N ALA A 37 1.02 4.92 -11.21
CA ALA A 37 2.28 4.22 -11.43
C ALA A 37 2.21 2.77 -10.93
N ILE A 38 1.68 2.55 -9.74
CA ILE A 38 1.52 1.21 -9.14
C ILE A 38 0.50 0.37 -9.91
N ARG A 39 -0.62 0.96 -10.35
CA ARG A 39 -1.59 0.29 -11.22
C ARG A 39 -0.95 -0.20 -12.52
N ARG A 40 -0.16 0.65 -13.18
CA ARG A 40 0.54 0.29 -14.43
C ARG A 40 1.57 -0.82 -14.19
N ALA A 41 2.32 -0.75 -13.09
CA ALA A 41 3.28 -1.78 -12.71
C ALA A 41 2.59 -3.13 -12.46
N GLY A 42 1.44 -3.14 -11.76
CA GLY A 42 0.63 -4.33 -11.54
C GLY A 42 0.06 -4.93 -12.83
N GLN A 43 -0.45 -4.08 -13.73
CA GLN A 43 -0.95 -4.52 -15.05
C GLN A 43 0.14 -5.23 -15.88
N GLN A 44 1.38 -4.76 -15.83
CA GLN A 44 2.51 -5.41 -16.51
C GLN A 44 2.84 -6.79 -15.92
N LYS A 45 2.55 -7.00 -14.64
CA LYS A 45 2.74 -8.28 -13.93
C LYS A 45 1.51 -9.21 -14.02
N GLY A 46 0.39 -8.72 -14.54
CA GLY A 46 -0.87 -9.47 -14.61
C GLY A 46 -1.71 -9.43 -13.33
N ASP A 47 -1.49 -8.45 -12.45
CA ASP A 47 -2.27 -8.29 -11.22
C ASP A 47 -3.71 -7.85 -11.56
N GLU A 48 -4.70 -8.56 -11.02
CA GLU A 48 -6.12 -8.20 -11.17
C GLU A 48 -6.53 -7.01 -10.28
N ARG A 49 -5.76 -6.73 -9.23
CA ARG A 49 -6.02 -5.69 -8.24
C ARG A 49 -4.77 -4.86 -8.00
N VAL A 50 -4.96 -3.61 -7.60
CA VAL A 50 -3.85 -2.74 -7.20
C VAL A 50 -3.13 -3.37 -6.01
N ASN A 51 -1.85 -3.68 -6.18
CA ASN A 51 -1.01 -4.20 -5.13
C ASN A 51 -0.56 -3.06 -4.20
N LEU A 52 -1.35 -2.82 -3.14
CA LEU A 52 -1.11 -1.74 -2.19
C LEU A 52 0.14 -1.93 -1.33
N ALA A 53 0.72 -3.14 -1.26
CA ALA A 53 1.99 -3.36 -0.56
C ALA A 53 3.14 -2.57 -1.21
N LEU A 54 3.04 -2.26 -2.51
CA LEU A 54 4.03 -1.46 -3.25
C LEU A 54 4.11 0.00 -2.76
N LEU A 55 3.15 0.47 -1.97
CA LEU A 55 3.21 1.80 -1.34
C LEU A 55 4.24 1.86 -0.20
N THR A 56 4.56 0.72 0.40
CA THR A 56 5.42 0.65 1.60
C THR A 56 6.68 -0.16 1.39
N ASP A 57 6.66 -1.16 0.51
CA ASP A 57 7.78 -2.11 0.35
C ASP A 57 8.89 -1.59 -0.59
N GLY A 58 8.73 -0.38 -1.14
CA GLY A 58 9.63 0.20 -2.13
C GLY A 58 9.32 -0.32 -3.55
N LEU A 59 9.47 0.58 -4.54
CA LEU A 59 9.32 0.26 -5.96
C LEU A 59 10.57 -0.43 -6.53
#